data_AF-A0A1M7R597-F1
#
_entry.id   AF-A0A1M7R597-F1
#
_cell.length_a   1.000
_cell.length_b   1.000
_cell.length_c   1.000
_cell.angle_alpha   90.00
_cell.angle_beta   90.00
_cell.angle_gamma   90.00
#
_symmetry.space_group_name_H-M   'P 1'
#
loop_
_entity.id
_entity.type
_entity.pdbx_description
1 polymer ?
#
loop_
_entity_poly.entity_id
_entity_poly.type
_entity_poly.pdbx_seq_one_letter_code
_entity_poly.pdbx_strand_id
1 'polypeptide(L)'
;MPTIRHPLLKSRQQQLWSGVLCVLLSACGGGDGGEAASPPPGLGAPAPAPAPVPDTAAPTVSASVNVGSDAVTFTATASDNVGVTEVVFLMDGDALEGTISTTPNEGTFSLPISINLIADGTHSVVARARDAAGNSKDSSAVSFVAQRSSTPPEPPTVTASVDGNFGLVRFSAVKNILNVHRVDFFVDGQSVGLSRGADGGVQFLAFDVRGLADGRHSVVARVRTRDANGFDVNVDSAPVAFDVDSGAGIGEVESNDEPGLATAIADHVRQIVGQTEVSESASGNFPLPHSDYYRLNLPAHTSLRVDMRTNGYQFIGLSLTDAAGNSLASSTPAAVKSVAYTSGDSPQEICIRVTAPPAQLDDVDSKYLLLLSRP
;
A
#
# COMPACT_ATOMS: atom_id res chain seq x y z
N MET A 1 -6.55 -47.09 13.19
CA MET A 1 -7.84 -47.12 12.44
C MET A 1 -8.79 -46.15 13.11
N PRO A 2 -9.57 -45.32 12.39
CA PRO A 2 -9.95 -45.42 10.99
C PRO A 2 -9.39 -44.30 10.08
N THR A 3 -9.46 -44.60 8.79
CA THR A 3 -9.08 -43.81 7.62
C THR A 3 -10.27 -42.98 7.16
N ILE A 4 -10.07 -41.71 6.81
CA ILE A 4 -11.07 -40.91 6.08
C ILE A 4 -10.40 -40.35 4.82
N ARG A 5 -10.92 -40.80 3.67
CA ARG A 5 -10.56 -40.36 2.32
C ARG A 5 -11.34 -39.10 1.96
N HIS A 6 -10.67 -38.10 1.41
CA HIS A 6 -11.31 -36.97 0.72
C HIS A 6 -11.44 -37.25 -0.79
N PRO A 7 -12.59 -36.93 -1.43
CA PRO A 7 -12.79 -37.10 -2.87
C PRO A 7 -12.34 -35.86 -3.67
N LEU A 8 -11.75 -36.12 -4.84
CA LEU A 8 -11.36 -35.16 -5.86
C LEU A 8 -12.59 -34.62 -6.62
N LEU A 9 -12.78 -33.30 -6.63
CA LEU A 9 -13.65 -32.61 -7.59
C LEU A 9 -12.90 -32.40 -8.91
N LYS A 10 -13.45 -32.93 -10.01
CA LYS A 10 -13.09 -32.56 -11.38
C LYS A 10 -13.91 -31.34 -11.80
N SER A 11 -13.26 -30.20 -12.04
CA SER A 11 -13.89 -29.01 -12.62
C SER A 11 -13.85 -29.06 -14.15
N ARG A 12 -15.04 -28.88 -14.74
CA ARG A 12 -15.32 -28.64 -16.16
C ARG A 12 -14.75 -27.27 -16.61
N GLN A 13 -14.21 -27.21 -17.82
CA GLN A 13 -14.06 -26.01 -18.66
C GLN A 13 -14.50 -26.44 -20.06
N GLN A 14 -15.77 -26.28 -20.42
CA GLN A 14 -16.35 -25.16 -21.19
C GLN A 14 -15.63 -24.86 -22.51
N GLN A 15 -16.29 -25.32 -23.58
CA GLN A 15 -16.11 -24.95 -24.97
C GLN A 15 -16.53 -23.49 -25.20
N LEU A 16 -15.79 -22.77 -26.05
CA LEU A 16 -16.33 -21.67 -26.84
C LEU A 16 -15.91 -21.83 -28.31
N TRP A 17 -16.92 -21.65 -29.17
CA TRP A 17 -16.90 -21.76 -30.62
C TRP A 17 -15.97 -20.78 -31.32
N SER A 18 -15.39 -21.22 -32.43
CA SER A 18 -15.30 -20.42 -33.66
C SER A 18 -15.63 -21.34 -34.85
N GLY A 19 -16.79 -21.13 -35.44
CA GLY A 19 -17.10 -21.59 -36.79
C GLY A 19 -16.77 -20.50 -37.80
N VAL A 20 -16.49 -20.90 -39.04
CA VAL A 20 -17.11 -20.41 -40.29
C VAL A 20 -16.33 -20.99 -41.49
N LEU A 21 -17.04 -21.86 -42.23
CA LEU A 21 -17.17 -21.89 -43.69
C LEU A 21 -16.04 -22.47 -44.57
N CYS A 22 -16.20 -23.75 -44.94
CA CYS A 22 -15.85 -24.22 -46.29
C CYS A 22 -17.12 -24.75 -46.97
N VAL A 23 -17.30 -24.30 -48.21
CA VAL A 23 -18.48 -24.43 -49.06
C VAL A 23 -18.08 -25.30 -50.26
N LEU A 24 -18.91 -26.32 -50.53
CA LEU A 24 -19.10 -27.09 -51.78
C LEU A 24 -18.04 -28.16 -52.14
N LEU A 25 -18.38 -29.34 -52.68
CA LEU A 25 -19.63 -29.92 -53.15
C LEU A 25 -19.44 -31.46 -53.21
N SER A 26 -20.36 -32.23 -52.64
CA SER A 26 -20.44 -33.68 -52.85
C SER A 26 -21.13 -33.96 -54.19
N ALA A 27 -20.50 -34.78 -55.03
CA ALA A 27 -21.15 -35.42 -56.15
C ALA A 27 -20.80 -36.93 -56.12
N CYS A 28 -21.79 -37.76 -55.76
CA CYS A 28 -21.82 -39.18 -56.06
C CYS A 28 -23.24 -39.68 -55.83
N GLY A 29 -23.93 -40.02 -56.92
CA GLY A 29 -25.26 -40.61 -56.91
C GLY A 29 -25.66 -41.06 -58.32
N GLY A 30 -25.29 -42.30 -58.66
CA GLY A 30 -26.04 -43.22 -59.52
C GLY A 30 -26.00 -43.01 -61.03
N GLY A 31 -25.56 -44.05 -61.75
CA GLY A 31 -25.75 -44.19 -63.20
C GLY A 31 -25.14 -45.49 -63.74
N ASP A 32 -25.98 -46.52 -63.87
CA ASP A 32 -25.71 -47.78 -64.57
C ASP A 32 -25.47 -47.58 -66.07
N GLY A 33 -24.62 -48.44 -66.66
CA GLY A 33 -24.75 -48.85 -68.06
C GLY A 33 -23.49 -48.72 -68.94
N GLY A 34 -22.90 -49.87 -69.27
CA GLY A 34 -22.54 -50.20 -70.66
C GLY A 34 -21.14 -49.84 -71.19
N GLU A 35 -20.54 -50.88 -71.78
CA GLU A 35 -19.44 -50.92 -72.75
C GLU A 35 -17.97 -50.93 -72.27
N ALA A 36 -17.28 -51.93 -72.81
CA ALA A 36 -15.93 -52.35 -72.49
C ALA A 36 -14.87 -51.47 -73.15
N ALA A 37 -13.85 -51.10 -72.38
CA ALA A 37 -12.54 -50.74 -72.91
C ALA A 37 -11.44 -51.19 -71.92
N SER A 38 -10.52 -52.03 -72.41
CA SER A 38 -9.36 -52.54 -71.65
C SER A 38 -8.45 -51.41 -71.14
N PRO A 39 -7.86 -51.50 -69.93
CA PRO A 39 -6.88 -50.52 -69.48
C PRO A 39 -5.52 -50.69 -70.20
N PRO A 40 -4.78 -49.59 -70.46
CA PRO A 40 -3.45 -49.63 -71.08
C PRO A 40 -2.36 -50.21 -70.15
N PRO A 41 -1.20 -50.63 -70.68
CA PRO A 41 -0.17 -51.34 -69.90
C PRO A 41 0.51 -50.41 -68.88
N GLY A 42 0.84 -50.99 -67.73
CA GLY A 42 1.21 -50.30 -66.49
C GLY A 42 2.44 -49.41 -66.54
N LEU A 43 2.32 -48.28 -65.83
CA LEU A 43 3.45 -47.55 -65.28
C LEU A 43 3.83 -48.25 -63.98
N GLY A 44 5.06 -48.75 -63.89
CA GLY A 44 5.58 -49.42 -62.69
C GLY A 44 5.39 -48.55 -61.45
N ALA A 45 5.01 -49.17 -60.34
CA ALA A 45 4.90 -48.49 -59.05
C ALA A 45 6.20 -47.73 -58.74
N PRO A 46 6.13 -46.48 -58.23
CA PRO A 46 7.33 -45.75 -57.82
C PRO A 46 8.09 -46.60 -56.79
N ALA A 47 9.41 -46.68 -56.95
CA ALA A 47 10.27 -47.39 -56.00
C ALA A 47 9.99 -46.86 -54.57
N PRO A 48 9.91 -47.74 -53.56
CA PRO A 48 9.67 -47.31 -52.19
C PRO A 48 10.73 -46.30 -51.79
N ALA A 49 10.29 -45.19 -51.18
CA ALA A 49 11.20 -44.18 -50.66
C ALA A 49 12.23 -44.85 -49.72
N PRO A 50 13.51 -44.43 -49.75
CA PRO A 50 14.52 -44.97 -48.84
C PRO A 50 14.05 -44.80 -47.40
N ALA A 51 14.22 -45.85 -46.58
CA ALA A 51 13.87 -45.80 -45.16
C ALA A 51 14.63 -44.66 -44.47
N PRO A 52 14.00 -43.94 -43.52
CA PRO A 52 14.69 -42.90 -42.76
C PRO A 52 15.90 -43.49 -42.04
N VAL A 53 17.03 -42.79 -42.09
CA VAL A 53 18.25 -43.19 -41.39
C VAL A 53 17.98 -43.09 -39.89
N PRO A 54 18.29 -44.10 -39.07
CA PRO A 54 18.15 -44.02 -37.62
C PRO A 54 18.98 -42.88 -37.04
N ASP A 55 18.41 -42.11 -36.11
CA ASP A 55 19.15 -41.07 -35.40
C ASP A 55 20.06 -41.68 -34.33
N THR A 56 21.30 -41.21 -34.29
CA THR A 56 22.37 -41.72 -33.43
C THR A 56 23.17 -40.61 -32.75
N ALA A 57 22.86 -39.36 -33.07
CA ALA A 57 23.50 -38.21 -32.46
C ALA A 57 22.85 -37.96 -31.10
N ALA A 58 23.67 -37.65 -30.09
CA ALA A 58 23.16 -37.26 -28.79
C ALA A 58 22.94 -35.75 -28.73
N PRO A 59 21.92 -35.28 -27.98
CA PRO A 59 21.67 -33.85 -27.81
C PRO A 59 22.88 -33.09 -27.26
N THR A 60 22.94 -31.79 -27.54
CA THR A 60 23.78 -30.84 -26.81
C THR A 60 22.95 -30.11 -25.77
N VAL A 61 23.51 -29.89 -24.58
CA VAL A 61 22.81 -29.22 -23.48
C VAL A 61 23.78 -28.40 -22.62
N SER A 62 23.34 -27.22 -22.21
CA SER A 62 23.99 -26.36 -21.21
C SER A 62 23.01 -26.02 -20.10
N ALA A 63 23.52 -25.71 -18.91
CA ALA A 63 22.72 -25.33 -17.75
C ALA A 63 23.25 -24.03 -17.13
N SER A 64 22.38 -23.29 -16.45
CA SER A 64 22.71 -22.14 -15.61
C SER A 64 21.74 -22.04 -14.43
N VAL A 65 22.16 -21.33 -13.39
CA VAL A 65 21.38 -21.16 -12.15
C VAL A 65 21.33 -19.68 -11.80
N ASN A 66 20.14 -19.20 -11.46
CA ASN A 66 19.94 -17.89 -10.85
C ASN A 66 19.35 -18.06 -9.44
N VAL A 67 20.04 -17.54 -8.43
CA VAL A 67 19.62 -17.63 -7.03
C VAL A 67 19.01 -16.30 -6.60
N GLY A 68 17.70 -16.29 -6.33
CA GLY A 68 16.97 -15.15 -5.76
C GLY A 68 16.70 -15.31 -4.26
N SER A 69 16.06 -14.32 -3.65
CA SER A 69 15.69 -14.33 -2.22
C SER A 69 14.68 -15.40 -1.85
N ASP A 70 13.76 -15.73 -2.76
CA ASP A 70 12.61 -16.61 -2.51
C ASP A 70 12.60 -17.88 -3.37
N ALA A 71 13.37 -17.89 -4.46
CA ALA A 71 13.42 -18.98 -5.43
C ALA A 71 14.79 -19.09 -6.11
N VAL A 72 15.14 -20.32 -6.47
CA VAL A 72 16.25 -20.66 -7.36
C VAL A 72 15.67 -21.08 -8.70
N THR A 73 16.12 -20.43 -9.77
CA THR A 73 15.67 -20.72 -11.13
C THR A 73 16.75 -21.46 -11.88
N PHE A 74 16.47 -22.72 -12.24
CA PHE A 74 17.34 -23.55 -13.08
C PHE A 74 16.97 -23.33 -14.54
N THR A 75 17.96 -23.00 -15.36
CA THR A 75 17.77 -22.81 -16.80
C THR A 75 18.64 -23.78 -17.57
N ALA A 76 18.10 -24.41 -18.62
CA ALA A 76 18.86 -25.27 -19.52
C ALA A 76 18.58 -24.91 -20.98
N THR A 77 19.59 -24.94 -21.82
CA THR A 77 19.43 -24.79 -23.27
C THR A 77 19.89 -26.09 -23.93
N ALA A 78 18.99 -26.74 -24.67
CA ALA A 78 19.31 -28.00 -25.35
C ALA A 78 18.92 -27.95 -26.83
N SER A 79 19.70 -28.62 -27.68
CA SER A 79 19.48 -28.75 -29.12
C SER A 79 19.99 -30.08 -29.68
N ASP A 80 19.41 -30.53 -30.78
CA ASP A 80 19.75 -31.79 -31.46
C ASP A 80 19.36 -31.72 -32.97
N ASN A 81 19.90 -32.60 -33.82
CA ASN A 81 19.62 -32.62 -35.26
C ASN A 81 18.23 -33.14 -35.63
N VAL A 82 17.61 -33.99 -34.81
CA VAL A 82 16.21 -34.45 -35.01
C VAL A 82 15.29 -33.86 -33.96
N GLY A 83 15.77 -33.71 -32.72
CA GLY A 83 15.07 -32.95 -31.70
C GLY A 83 15.21 -33.52 -30.29
N VAL A 84 15.14 -32.63 -29.32
CA VAL A 84 15.06 -32.98 -27.90
C VAL A 84 13.60 -33.28 -27.55
N THR A 85 13.34 -34.28 -26.72
CA THR A 85 12.02 -34.67 -26.22
C THR A 85 11.85 -34.43 -24.72
N GLU A 86 12.95 -34.44 -23.97
CA GLU A 86 12.94 -34.33 -22.51
C GLU A 86 14.17 -33.57 -22.01
N VAL A 87 13.96 -32.66 -21.05
CA VAL A 87 15.03 -32.15 -20.17
C VAL A 87 14.65 -32.40 -18.72
N VAL A 88 15.58 -33.01 -17.98
CA VAL A 88 15.50 -33.24 -16.53
C VAL A 88 16.66 -32.54 -15.85
N PHE A 89 16.36 -31.76 -14.82
CA PHE A 89 17.39 -31.19 -13.94
C PHE A 89 17.70 -32.17 -12.81
N LEU A 90 18.99 -32.39 -12.55
CA LEU A 90 19.50 -33.19 -11.45
C LEU A 90 20.23 -32.28 -10.48
N MET A 91 19.81 -32.24 -9.22
CA MET A 91 20.50 -31.54 -8.12
C MET A 91 21.23 -32.57 -7.27
N ASP A 92 22.55 -32.42 -7.14
CA ASP A 92 23.43 -33.33 -6.39
C ASP A 92 23.29 -34.82 -6.79
N GLY A 93 22.88 -35.06 -8.04
CA GLY A 93 22.65 -36.39 -8.59
C GLY A 93 21.19 -36.87 -8.55
N ASP A 94 20.31 -36.20 -7.80
CA ASP A 94 18.90 -36.53 -7.70
C ASP A 94 18.05 -35.73 -8.68
N ALA A 95 17.10 -36.37 -9.34
CA ALA A 95 16.20 -35.70 -10.27
C ALA A 95 15.23 -34.77 -9.53
N LEU A 96 15.16 -33.52 -9.97
CA LEU A 96 14.16 -32.57 -9.49
C LEU A 96 12.79 -32.90 -10.09
N GLU A 97 11.72 -32.75 -9.30
CA GLU A 97 10.36 -32.95 -9.79
C GLU A 97 10.03 -31.90 -10.87
N GLY A 98 9.71 -32.38 -12.07
CA GLY A 98 9.44 -31.51 -13.23
C GLY A 98 10.21 -31.97 -14.46
N THR A 99 9.74 -33.03 -15.10
CA THR A 99 10.15 -33.36 -16.47
C THR A 99 9.61 -32.29 -17.41
N ILE A 100 10.50 -31.63 -18.15
CA ILE A 100 10.10 -30.65 -19.15
C ILE A 100 10.10 -31.35 -20.52
N SER A 101 8.90 -31.69 -21.00
CA SER A 101 8.71 -32.29 -22.32
C SER A 101 8.75 -31.24 -23.42
N THR A 102 9.34 -31.60 -24.55
CA THR A 102 9.61 -30.69 -25.66
C THR A 102 9.07 -31.23 -26.98
N THR A 103 8.67 -30.33 -27.88
CA THR A 103 8.34 -30.62 -29.29
C THR A 103 9.43 -30.05 -30.19
N PRO A 104 9.64 -30.61 -31.39
CA PRO A 104 10.99 -30.83 -31.92
C PRO A 104 11.56 -29.53 -32.47
N ASN A 105 12.46 -28.93 -31.67
CA ASN A 105 13.79 -28.47 -32.07
C ASN A 105 14.17 -27.26 -31.22
N GLU A 106 15.09 -27.52 -30.30
CA GLU A 106 15.80 -26.53 -29.51
C GLU A 106 14.93 -25.73 -28.51
N GLY A 107 15.49 -25.37 -27.38
CA GLY A 107 14.73 -24.60 -26.41
C GLY A 107 15.52 -24.19 -25.19
N THR A 108 15.01 -23.16 -24.53
CA THR A 108 15.42 -22.78 -23.19
C THR A 108 14.34 -23.21 -22.21
N PHE A 109 14.74 -24.02 -21.24
CA PHE A 109 13.87 -24.64 -20.23
C PHE A 109 14.16 -23.99 -18.90
N SER A 110 13.11 -23.61 -18.18
CA SER A 110 13.23 -22.91 -16.89
C SER A 110 12.39 -23.62 -15.84
N LEU A 111 13.02 -23.96 -14.71
CA LEU A 111 12.39 -24.59 -13.55
C LEU A 111 12.64 -23.72 -12.32
N PRO A 112 11.67 -22.90 -11.87
CA PRO A 112 11.75 -22.19 -10.61
C PRO A 112 11.39 -23.11 -9.44
N ILE A 113 12.26 -23.18 -8.43
CA ILE A 113 12.04 -23.91 -7.18
C ILE A 113 12.14 -22.93 -6.01
N SER A 114 11.20 -22.99 -5.07
CA SER A 114 11.31 -22.16 -3.86
C SER A 114 12.59 -22.50 -3.10
N ILE A 115 13.36 -21.47 -2.73
CA ILE A 115 14.63 -21.66 -1.99
C ILE A 115 14.40 -22.38 -0.65
N ASN A 116 13.19 -22.29 -0.10
CA ASN A 116 12.82 -22.97 1.13
C ASN A 116 12.76 -24.50 1.00
N LEU A 117 12.68 -25.04 -0.22
CA LEU A 117 12.66 -26.48 -0.49
C LEU A 117 14.07 -27.06 -0.71
N ILE A 118 15.10 -26.21 -0.85
CA ILE A 118 16.49 -26.61 -1.07
C ILE A 118 17.24 -26.46 0.26
N ALA A 119 18.04 -27.46 0.66
CA ALA A 119 18.84 -27.36 1.88
C ALA A 119 19.83 -26.17 1.82
N ASP A 120 20.29 -25.67 2.96
CA ASP A 120 21.32 -24.62 2.94
C ASP A 120 22.67 -25.27 2.64
N GLY A 121 23.46 -24.66 1.77
CA GLY A 121 24.80 -25.14 1.41
C GLY A 121 25.13 -25.00 -0.07
N THR A 122 26.29 -25.56 -0.45
CA THR A 122 26.71 -25.64 -1.85
C THR A 122 26.05 -26.84 -2.50
N HIS A 123 25.39 -26.61 -3.63
CA HIS A 123 24.72 -27.60 -4.45
C HIS A 123 25.29 -27.58 -5.86
N SER A 124 25.10 -28.67 -6.59
CA SER A 124 25.46 -28.81 -8.00
C SER A 124 24.25 -29.19 -8.82
N VAL A 125 24.01 -28.49 -9.94
CA VAL A 125 22.97 -28.87 -10.90
C VAL A 125 23.57 -29.34 -12.22
N VAL A 126 22.95 -30.37 -12.79
CA VAL A 126 23.21 -30.88 -14.14
C VAL A 126 21.88 -30.94 -14.88
N ALA A 127 21.85 -30.55 -16.15
CA ALA A 127 20.70 -30.79 -17.01
C ALA A 127 20.98 -31.99 -17.92
N ARG A 128 20.06 -32.97 -17.94
CA ARG A 128 20.09 -34.12 -18.84
C ARG A 128 19.06 -33.94 -19.94
N ALA A 129 19.51 -33.89 -21.18
CA ALA A 129 18.64 -33.85 -22.36
C ALA A 129 18.52 -35.24 -22.98
N ARG A 130 17.33 -35.61 -23.45
CA ARG A 130 17.05 -36.86 -24.18
C ARG A 130 16.33 -36.56 -25.50
N ASP A 131 16.62 -37.33 -26.54
CA ASP A 131 15.92 -37.28 -27.82
C ASP A 131 14.86 -38.38 -27.95
N ALA A 132 14.20 -38.45 -29.11
CA ALA A 132 13.18 -39.46 -29.41
C ALA A 132 13.77 -40.85 -29.73
N ALA A 133 15.04 -40.92 -30.12
CA ALA A 133 15.76 -42.16 -30.40
C ALA A 133 16.34 -42.82 -29.12
N GLY A 134 16.28 -42.12 -27.99
CA GLY A 134 16.77 -42.55 -26.68
C GLY A 134 18.22 -42.15 -26.41
N ASN A 135 18.87 -41.35 -27.27
CA ASN A 135 20.19 -40.80 -26.96
C ASN A 135 20.05 -39.71 -25.89
N SER A 136 21.05 -39.61 -25.02
CA SER A 136 21.03 -38.66 -23.91
C SER A 136 22.40 -38.09 -23.62
N LYS A 137 22.43 -36.83 -23.19
CA LYS A 137 23.65 -36.15 -22.76
C LYS A 137 23.39 -35.25 -21.55
N ASP A 138 24.41 -35.15 -20.71
CA ASP A 138 24.44 -34.28 -19.54
C ASP A 138 25.22 -32.99 -19.83
N SER A 139 24.78 -31.89 -19.23
CA SER A 139 25.52 -30.62 -19.24
C SER A 139 26.75 -30.71 -18.33
N SER A 140 27.63 -29.70 -18.41
CA SER A 140 28.56 -29.43 -17.32
C SER A 140 27.80 -29.14 -16.03
N ALA A 141 28.36 -29.56 -14.90
CA ALA A 141 27.83 -29.25 -13.59
C ALA A 141 27.96 -27.75 -13.27
N VAL A 142 26.90 -27.15 -12.74
CA VAL A 142 26.89 -25.75 -12.28
C VAL A 142 26.73 -25.72 -10.77
N SER A 143 27.74 -25.19 -10.08
CA SER A 143 27.68 -25.02 -8.62
C SER A 143 26.93 -23.75 -8.25
N PHE A 144 26.06 -23.82 -7.26
CA PHE A 144 25.40 -22.66 -6.65
C PHE A 144 25.32 -22.83 -5.13
N VAL A 145 25.13 -21.73 -4.42
CA VAL A 145 24.93 -21.75 -2.96
C VAL A 145 23.47 -21.42 -2.69
N ALA A 146 22.77 -22.34 -2.02
CA ALA A 146 21.46 -22.07 -1.45
C ALA A 146 21.64 -21.58 -0.03
N GLN A 147 21.06 -20.43 0.28
CA GLN A 147 21.03 -19.89 1.62
C GLN A 147 19.65 -19.31 1.85
N ARG A 148 18.84 -19.97 2.68
CA ARG A 148 17.59 -19.40 3.15
C ARG A 148 17.88 -18.10 3.88
N SER A 149 17.16 -17.03 3.53
CA SER A 149 17.23 -15.80 4.31
C SER A 149 16.69 -16.09 5.71
N SER A 150 17.56 -15.97 6.71
CA SER A 150 17.21 -16.20 8.12
C SER A 150 16.95 -14.91 8.88
N THR A 151 16.74 -13.79 8.19
CA THR A 151 16.35 -12.54 8.85
C THR A 151 15.05 -12.78 9.61
N PRO A 152 15.07 -12.79 10.95
CA PRO A 152 13.84 -12.92 11.72
C PRO A 152 12.92 -11.77 11.33
N PRO A 153 11.60 -11.99 11.25
CA PRO A 153 10.67 -10.88 11.10
C PRO A 153 10.94 -9.89 12.23
N GLU A 154 10.99 -8.60 11.90
CA GLU A 154 11.14 -7.55 12.91
C GLU A 154 9.98 -7.71 13.92
N PRO A 155 10.26 -7.68 15.24
CA PRO A 155 9.19 -7.78 16.22
C PRO A 155 8.19 -6.63 16.02
N PRO A 156 6.89 -6.87 16.29
CA PRO A 156 5.89 -5.83 16.17
C PRO A 156 6.19 -4.70 17.16
N THR A 157 6.28 -3.48 16.66
CA THR A 157 6.52 -2.26 17.43
C THR A 157 5.43 -1.23 17.16
N VAL A 158 5.12 -0.46 18.20
CA VAL A 158 4.35 0.78 18.09
C VAL A 158 5.01 1.85 18.96
N THR A 159 5.18 3.04 18.40
CA THR A 159 5.69 4.21 19.11
C THR A 159 4.65 5.31 19.08
N ALA A 160 4.35 5.88 20.25
CA ALA A 160 3.45 7.03 20.38
C ALA A 160 4.25 8.34 20.40
N SER A 161 3.62 9.45 20.04
CA SER A 161 4.13 10.80 20.29
C SER A 161 2.99 11.78 20.59
N VAL A 162 3.31 12.87 21.29
CA VAL A 162 2.38 13.93 21.65
C VAL A 162 2.89 15.26 21.11
N ASP A 163 1.97 16.09 20.62
CA ASP A 163 2.25 17.42 20.11
C ASP A 163 1.18 18.41 20.63
N GLY A 164 1.60 19.34 21.50
CA GLY A 164 0.74 20.26 22.26
C GLY A 164 0.64 19.91 23.74
N ASN A 165 0.21 20.89 24.55
CA ASN A 165 0.05 20.81 26.01
C ASN A 165 -1.21 21.55 26.54
N PHE A 166 -2.02 22.11 25.64
CA PHE A 166 -3.25 22.86 25.95
C PHE A 166 -4.27 22.66 24.84
N GLY A 167 -5.56 22.67 25.19
CA GLY A 167 -6.64 22.55 24.20
C GLY A 167 -6.52 21.24 23.43
N LEU A 168 -6.38 21.32 22.11
CA LEU A 168 -6.24 20.15 21.25
C LEU A 168 -4.78 19.69 21.16
N VAL A 169 -4.48 18.55 21.77
CA VAL A 169 -3.20 17.86 21.56
C VAL A 169 -3.34 16.80 20.48
N ARG A 170 -2.28 16.58 19.71
CA ARG A 170 -2.24 15.51 18.71
C ARG A 170 -1.43 14.34 19.23
N PHE A 171 -2.09 13.20 19.39
CA PHE A 171 -1.43 11.92 19.60
C PHE A 171 -1.13 11.28 18.25
N SER A 172 0.07 10.74 18.08
CA SER A 172 0.48 10.02 16.88
C SER A 172 0.96 8.61 17.24
N ALA A 173 0.79 7.66 16.33
CA ALA A 173 1.35 6.31 16.47
C ALA A 173 2.00 5.83 15.16
N VAL A 174 3.26 5.40 15.24
CA VAL A 174 4.00 4.75 14.15
C VAL A 174 4.12 3.26 14.47
N LYS A 175 3.97 2.39 13.47
CA LYS A 175 3.92 0.93 13.65
C LYS A 175 4.63 0.21 12.50
N ASN A 176 5.21 -0.96 12.77
CA ASN A 176 5.76 -1.88 11.75
C ASN A 176 4.87 -3.14 11.57
N ILE A 177 3.61 -3.07 11.99
CA ILE A 177 2.70 -4.22 12.10
C ILE A 177 1.73 -4.23 10.91
N LEU A 178 1.55 -5.42 10.30
CA LEU A 178 0.58 -5.67 9.23
C LEU A 178 -0.79 -6.09 9.79
N ASN A 179 -1.86 -5.97 8.99
CA ASN A 179 -3.24 -6.31 9.35
C ASN A 179 -3.79 -5.52 10.55
N VAL A 180 -3.54 -4.21 10.58
CA VAL A 180 -3.99 -3.33 11.66
C VAL A 180 -5.42 -2.91 11.40
N HIS A 181 -6.32 -3.29 12.29
CA HIS A 181 -7.74 -2.95 12.16
C HIS A 181 -8.08 -1.59 12.76
N ARG A 182 -7.39 -1.20 13.84
CA ARG A 182 -7.49 0.14 14.46
C ARG A 182 -6.34 0.40 15.43
N VAL A 183 -6.20 1.66 15.82
CA VAL A 183 -5.34 2.07 16.95
C VAL A 183 -6.19 2.80 17.97
N ASP A 184 -6.22 2.29 19.21
CA ASP A 184 -6.86 2.94 20.35
C ASP A 184 -5.81 3.77 21.11
N PHE A 185 -6.19 4.95 21.61
CA PHE A 185 -5.33 5.77 22.47
C PHE A 185 -5.89 5.81 23.89
N PHE A 186 -4.99 5.73 24.86
CA PHE A 186 -5.32 5.77 26.29
C PHE A 186 -4.55 6.88 26.97
N VAL A 187 -5.21 7.74 27.74
CA VAL A 187 -4.58 8.71 28.64
C VAL A 187 -4.75 8.23 30.07
N ASP A 188 -3.64 8.04 30.79
CA ASP A 188 -3.60 7.50 32.16
C ASP A 188 -4.42 6.20 32.34
N GLY A 189 -4.37 5.35 31.32
CA GLY A 189 -5.08 4.07 31.27
C GLY A 189 -6.55 4.17 30.87
N GLN A 190 -7.11 5.38 30.69
CA GLN A 190 -8.48 5.59 30.22
C GLN A 190 -8.51 5.75 28.69
N SER A 191 -9.42 5.04 28.01
CA SER A 191 -9.58 5.15 26.56
C SER A 191 -10.11 6.53 26.18
N VAL A 192 -9.38 7.26 25.34
CA VAL A 192 -9.76 8.62 24.91
C VAL A 192 -10.25 8.69 23.46
N GLY A 193 -10.06 7.61 22.70
CA GLY A 193 -10.52 7.54 21.31
C GLY A 193 -9.74 6.54 20.49
N LEU A 194 -10.04 6.51 19.20
CA LEU A 194 -9.41 5.61 18.23
C LEU A 194 -9.18 6.32 16.90
N SER A 195 -8.14 5.88 16.18
CA SER A 195 -7.94 6.21 14.77
C SER A 195 -8.37 5.03 13.90
N ARG A 196 -9.19 5.31 12.87
CA ARG A 196 -9.59 4.35 11.82
C ARG A 196 -8.87 4.69 10.52
N GLY A 197 -7.61 4.29 10.40
CA GLY A 197 -6.83 4.43 9.16
C GLY A 197 -6.35 3.06 8.67
N ALA A 198 -6.45 2.82 7.35
CA ALA A 198 -5.94 1.63 6.68
C ALA A 198 -4.42 1.47 6.85
N ASP A 199 -3.92 0.25 6.62
CA ASP A 199 -2.53 -0.13 6.79
C ASP A 199 -1.53 0.83 6.08
N GLY A 200 -0.41 1.15 6.75
CA GLY A 200 0.75 1.83 6.15
C GLY A 200 1.02 3.30 6.54
N GLY A 201 0.12 3.99 7.26
CA GLY A 201 0.31 5.40 7.67
C GLY A 201 0.48 5.64 9.18
N VAL A 202 1.05 6.80 9.54
CA VAL A 202 1.02 7.32 10.92
C VAL A 202 -0.44 7.55 11.31
N GLN A 203 -0.86 6.99 12.44
CA GLN A 203 -2.21 7.17 12.96
C GLN A 203 -2.24 8.39 13.87
N PHE A 204 -3.29 9.20 13.79
CA PHE A 204 -3.44 10.40 14.59
C PHE A 204 -4.78 10.44 15.32
N LEU A 205 -4.77 10.99 16.52
CA LEU A 205 -5.96 11.38 17.27
C LEU A 205 -5.74 12.79 17.82
N ALA A 206 -6.64 13.72 17.48
CA ALA A 206 -6.72 14.98 18.21
C ALA A 206 -7.59 14.78 19.46
N PHE A 207 -7.09 15.21 20.60
CA PHE A 207 -7.75 15.05 21.89
C PHE A 207 -7.75 16.39 22.63
N ASP A 208 -8.90 16.78 23.15
CA ASP A 208 -9.03 18.00 23.96
C ASP A 208 -8.63 17.72 25.41
N VAL A 209 -7.49 18.25 25.85
CA VAL A 209 -6.97 18.05 27.21
C VAL A 209 -7.58 18.99 28.24
N ARG A 210 -8.48 19.92 27.87
CA ARG A 210 -9.13 20.83 28.83
C ARG A 210 -10.00 20.11 29.87
N GLY A 211 -10.36 18.85 29.62
CA GLY A 211 -11.02 17.98 30.60
C GLY A 211 -10.08 17.31 31.60
N LEU A 212 -8.76 17.45 31.44
CA LEU A 212 -7.74 16.90 32.35
C LEU A 212 -7.31 17.95 33.38
N ALA A 213 -6.75 17.49 34.50
CA ALA A 213 -6.12 18.37 35.47
C ALA A 213 -4.77 18.87 34.95
N ASP A 214 -4.29 19.99 35.48
CA ASP A 214 -2.93 20.46 35.18
C ASP A 214 -1.87 19.52 35.77
N GLY A 215 -0.77 19.37 35.05
CA GLY A 215 0.38 18.56 35.45
C GLY A 215 0.67 17.40 34.50
N ARG A 216 1.39 16.39 35.01
CA ARG A 216 1.98 15.33 34.19
C ARG A 216 0.99 14.20 33.93
N HIS A 217 0.76 13.90 32.66
CA HIS A 217 -0.08 12.82 32.15
C HIS A 217 0.73 11.86 31.27
N SER A 218 0.13 10.73 30.91
CA SER A 218 0.74 9.73 30.03
C SER A 218 -0.22 9.25 28.95
N VAL A 219 0.28 9.06 27.72
CA VAL A 219 -0.47 8.44 26.62
C VAL A 219 0.13 7.10 26.23
N VAL A 220 -0.73 6.13 25.93
CA VAL A 220 -0.38 4.82 25.34
C VAL A 220 -1.19 4.61 24.07
N ALA A 221 -0.53 4.21 22.98
CA ALA A 221 -1.19 3.74 21.77
C ALA A 221 -1.26 2.21 21.79
N ARG A 222 -2.45 1.65 21.56
CA ARG A 222 -2.69 0.21 21.41
C ARG A 222 -3.08 -0.10 19.98
N VAL A 223 -2.23 -0.85 19.29
CA VAL A 223 -2.54 -1.40 17.98
C VAL A 223 -3.33 -2.69 18.17
N ARG A 224 -4.48 -2.82 17.47
CA ARG A 224 -5.21 -4.08 17.38
C ARG A 224 -5.03 -4.71 16.00
N THR A 225 -4.51 -5.93 15.99
CA THR A 225 -4.35 -6.76 14.78
C THR A 225 -5.08 -8.08 14.93
N ARG A 226 -5.17 -8.85 13.85
CA ARG A 226 -5.54 -10.27 13.90
C ARG A 226 -4.33 -11.16 13.64
N ASP A 227 -4.22 -12.24 14.40
CA ASP A 227 -3.28 -13.31 14.10
C ASP A 227 -3.73 -14.16 12.89
N ALA A 228 -2.91 -15.12 12.49
CA ALA A 228 -3.22 -16.02 11.36
C ALA A 228 -4.47 -16.89 11.59
N ASN A 229 -4.92 -17.02 12.84
CA ASN A 229 -6.12 -17.76 13.23
C ASN A 229 -7.35 -16.85 13.37
N GLY A 230 -7.19 -15.54 13.15
CA GLY A 230 -8.25 -14.54 13.24
C GLY A 230 -8.53 -14.02 14.65
N PHE A 231 -7.69 -14.30 15.65
CA PHE A 231 -7.82 -13.76 17.00
C PHE A 231 -7.20 -12.37 17.13
N ASP A 232 -7.84 -11.51 17.92
CA ASP A 232 -7.34 -10.17 18.20
C ASP A 232 -6.05 -10.23 19.05
N VAL A 233 -5.00 -9.58 18.57
CA VAL A 233 -3.74 -9.38 19.29
C VAL A 233 -3.53 -7.88 19.50
N ASN A 234 -3.13 -7.51 20.71
CA ASN A 234 -2.85 -6.13 21.08
C ASN A 234 -1.35 -5.92 21.24
N VAL A 235 -0.85 -4.83 20.68
CA VAL A 235 0.53 -4.37 20.89
C VAL A 235 0.48 -2.93 21.38
N ASP A 236 1.07 -2.69 22.54
CA ASP A 236 1.07 -1.39 23.21
C ASP A 236 2.40 -0.67 23.03
N SER A 237 2.34 0.66 22.94
CA SER A 237 3.53 1.50 22.99
C SER A 237 4.03 1.60 24.43
N ALA A 238 5.29 2.01 24.59
CA ALA A 238 5.72 2.58 25.86
C ALA A 238 4.85 3.81 26.19
N PRO A 239 4.55 4.09 27.48
CA PRO A 239 3.87 5.32 27.87
C PRO A 239 4.71 6.55 27.51
N VAL A 240 4.07 7.53 26.89
CA VAL A 240 4.69 8.82 26.56
C VAL A 240 4.13 9.87 27.49
N ALA A 241 5.00 10.50 28.27
CA ALA A 241 4.59 11.57 29.18
C ALA A 241 4.34 12.88 28.42
N PHE A 242 3.33 13.63 28.84
CA PHE A 242 3.08 15.00 28.41
C PHE A 242 2.52 15.79 29.58
N ASP A 243 2.75 17.10 29.60
CA ASP A 243 2.19 17.97 30.63
C ASP A 243 0.96 18.69 30.08
N VAL A 244 -0.07 18.82 30.92
CA VAL A 244 -1.25 19.66 30.67
C VAL A 244 -1.06 20.96 31.45
N ASP A 245 -1.24 22.08 30.75
CA ASP A 245 -1.16 23.42 31.33
C ASP A 245 -2.34 24.26 30.85
N SER A 246 -3.39 24.32 31.67
CA SER A 246 -4.58 25.13 31.41
C SER A 246 -4.31 26.63 31.34
N GLY A 247 -3.17 27.10 31.84
CA GLY A 247 -2.70 28.49 31.76
C GLY A 247 -1.89 28.81 30.49
N ALA A 248 -1.50 27.81 29.69
CA ALA A 248 -0.69 28.03 28.49
C ALA A 248 -1.45 28.72 27.34
N GLY A 249 -2.79 28.74 27.42
CA GLY A 249 -3.63 29.31 26.39
C GLY A 249 -4.98 29.80 26.88
N ILE A 250 -5.80 30.22 25.92
CA ILE A 250 -7.20 30.59 26.14
C ILE A 250 -8.12 29.74 25.28
N GLY A 251 -9.30 29.43 25.80
CA GLY A 251 -10.39 28.88 25.00
C GLY A 251 -11.26 30.02 24.48
N GLU A 252 -11.76 29.87 23.26
CA GLU A 252 -12.92 30.64 22.79
C GLU A 252 -14.10 30.42 23.74
N VAL A 253 -14.86 31.48 23.98
CA VAL A 253 -16.06 31.44 24.83
C VAL A 253 -17.34 31.56 24.01
N GLU A 254 -17.30 32.22 22.86
CA GLU A 254 -18.40 32.32 21.88
C GLU A 254 -17.90 33.06 20.64
N SER A 255 -18.55 32.79 19.53
CA SER A 255 -18.29 33.38 18.24
C SER A 255 -18.56 34.89 18.23
N ASN A 256 -17.59 35.68 17.75
CA ASN A 256 -17.68 37.14 17.88
C ASN A 256 -17.88 37.89 16.55
N ASP A 257 -17.71 37.24 15.40
CA ASP A 257 -18.04 37.63 14.00
C ASP A 257 -17.60 39.02 13.49
N GLU A 258 -17.11 39.89 14.37
CA GLU A 258 -16.82 41.29 14.12
C GLU A 258 -15.56 41.72 14.90
N PRO A 259 -14.63 42.48 14.29
CA PRO A 259 -13.39 42.92 14.95
C PRO A 259 -13.60 43.67 16.28
N GLY A 260 -14.69 44.44 16.39
CA GLY A 260 -15.01 45.20 17.60
C GLY A 260 -15.36 44.33 18.81
N LEU A 261 -15.72 43.07 18.57
CA LEU A 261 -16.04 42.07 19.59
C LEU A 261 -14.90 41.07 19.82
N ALA A 262 -13.74 41.28 19.18
CA ALA A 262 -12.60 40.38 19.22
C ALA A 262 -12.16 40.04 20.66
N THR A 263 -11.91 38.76 20.92
CA THR A 263 -11.40 38.27 22.22
C THR A 263 -10.00 38.83 22.48
N ALA A 264 -9.78 39.45 23.64
CA ALA A 264 -8.47 40.03 23.98
C ALA A 264 -7.45 38.94 24.35
N ILE A 265 -6.29 38.96 23.69
CA ILE A 265 -5.17 38.06 23.96
C ILE A 265 -4.11 38.78 24.80
N ALA A 266 -3.84 38.27 26.01
CA ALA A 266 -2.73 38.76 26.81
C ALA A 266 -1.37 38.34 26.22
N ASP A 267 -0.32 39.13 26.45
CA ASP A 267 0.99 38.94 25.79
C ASP A 267 1.69 37.60 26.08
N HIS A 268 1.37 36.97 27.21
CA HIS A 268 1.92 35.67 27.59
C HIS A 268 1.22 34.49 26.90
N VAL A 269 0.03 34.69 26.33
CA VAL A 269 -0.76 33.63 25.70
C VAL A 269 -0.08 33.20 24.40
N ARG A 270 0.22 31.90 24.30
CA ARG A 270 0.86 31.30 23.13
C ARG A 270 -0.04 30.35 22.36
N GLN A 271 -1.17 29.97 22.95
CA GLN A 271 -2.06 28.97 22.40
C GLN A 271 -3.50 29.44 22.52
N ILE A 272 -4.27 29.20 21.49
CA ILE A 272 -5.69 29.53 21.45
C ILE A 272 -6.43 28.34 20.88
N VAL A 273 -7.39 27.81 21.62
CA VAL A 273 -8.26 26.75 21.11
C VAL A 273 -9.64 27.31 20.84
N GLY A 274 -10.17 27.01 19.67
CA GLY A 274 -11.47 27.50 19.25
C GLY A 274 -12.22 26.47 18.43
N GLN A 275 -13.49 26.79 18.18
CA GLN A 275 -14.37 26.00 17.36
C GLN A 275 -15.24 26.94 16.54
N THR A 276 -15.25 26.76 15.23
CA THR A 276 -16.12 27.54 14.36
C THR A 276 -17.54 27.01 14.48
N GLU A 277 -18.53 27.86 14.72
CA GLU A 277 -19.92 27.41 14.83
C GLU A 277 -20.56 27.09 13.47
N VAL A 278 -21.59 26.25 13.53
CA VAL A 278 -22.59 26.12 12.47
C VAL A 278 -23.76 27.03 12.87
N SER A 279 -23.69 28.32 12.52
CA SER A 279 -24.85 29.18 12.75
C SER A 279 -25.95 28.78 11.77
N GLU A 280 -27.06 28.22 12.28
CA GLU A 280 -28.30 28.10 11.53
C GLU A 280 -28.83 29.52 11.27
N SER A 281 -29.13 29.87 10.01
CA SER A 281 -29.79 31.15 9.76
C SER A 281 -31.11 31.23 10.54
N ALA A 282 -31.55 32.43 10.90
CA ALA A 282 -32.89 32.63 11.49
C ALA A 282 -34.04 32.11 10.58
N SER A 283 -33.74 31.80 9.31
CA SER A 283 -34.62 31.19 8.32
C SER A 283 -34.42 29.67 8.10
N GLY A 284 -33.49 29.04 8.84
CA GLY A 284 -33.21 27.61 8.85
C GLY A 284 -32.64 27.02 7.54
N ASN A 285 -32.31 27.86 6.54
CA ASN A 285 -32.13 27.39 5.17
C ASN A 285 -30.68 27.36 4.67
N PHE A 286 -29.74 28.13 5.24
CA PHE A 286 -28.33 28.08 4.85
C PHE A 286 -27.40 28.44 6.01
N PRO A 287 -26.24 27.77 6.16
CA PRO A 287 -25.23 28.19 7.11
C PRO A 287 -24.71 29.59 6.72
N LEU A 288 -24.40 30.44 7.69
CA LEU A 288 -23.75 31.74 7.44
C LEU A 288 -22.22 31.58 7.51
N PRO A 289 -21.45 32.43 6.80
CA PRO A 289 -20.01 32.50 7.02
C PRO A 289 -19.73 32.96 8.45
N HIS A 290 -18.71 32.37 9.06
CA HIS A 290 -18.40 32.54 10.46
C HIS A 290 -16.99 33.10 10.65
N SER A 291 -16.77 33.98 11.62
CA SER A 291 -15.45 34.52 11.95
C SER A 291 -15.19 34.60 13.45
N ASP A 292 -14.03 34.11 13.85
CA ASP A 292 -13.51 34.29 15.20
C ASP A 292 -12.36 35.29 15.16
N TYR A 293 -12.51 36.39 15.90
CA TYR A 293 -11.53 37.46 16.01
C TYR A 293 -10.83 37.45 17.36
N TYR A 294 -9.52 37.59 17.33
CA TYR A 294 -8.70 37.71 18.53
C TYR A 294 -7.78 38.91 18.45
N ARG A 295 -7.97 39.88 19.33
CA ARG A 295 -7.20 41.13 19.32
C ARG A 295 -5.96 41.02 20.20
N LEU A 296 -4.85 41.56 19.71
CA LEU A 296 -3.61 41.72 20.48
C LEU A 296 -2.91 43.03 20.09
N ASN A 297 -2.13 43.57 21.01
CA ASN A 297 -1.26 44.71 20.73
C ASN A 297 0.14 44.20 20.35
N LEU A 298 0.61 44.57 19.16
CA LEU A 298 1.94 44.20 18.67
C LEU A 298 2.87 45.42 18.83
N PRO A 299 3.93 45.34 19.65
CA PRO A 299 4.92 46.43 19.78
C PRO A 299 5.56 46.75 18.43
N ALA A 300 6.17 47.93 18.29
CA ALA A 300 6.88 48.32 17.06
C ALA A 300 7.96 47.30 16.66
N HIS A 301 8.16 47.09 15.36
CA HIS A 301 9.15 46.16 14.78
C HIS A 301 9.09 44.72 15.30
N THR A 302 7.94 44.29 15.81
CA THR A 302 7.76 42.93 16.35
C THR A 302 7.04 42.08 15.31
N SER A 303 7.54 40.86 15.10
CA SER A 303 6.85 39.88 14.26
C SER A 303 5.87 39.05 15.07
N LEU A 304 4.70 38.80 14.51
CA LEU A 304 3.80 37.74 14.94
C LEU A 304 3.75 36.69 13.85
N ARG A 305 3.90 35.43 14.22
CA ARG A 305 3.56 34.28 13.37
C ARG A 305 2.50 33.45 14.08
N VAL A 306 1.45 33.10 13.34
CA VAL A 306 0.33 32.28 13.80
C VAL A 306 0.29 31.02 12.94
N ASP A 307 0.44 29.86 13.57
CA ASP A 307 0.27 28.55 12.93
C ASP A 307 -1.01 27.89 13.45
N MET A 308 -1.94 27.57 12.56
CA MET A 308 -3.22 26.93 12.87
C MET A 308 -3.15 25.43 12.57
N ARG A 309 -3.68 24.64 13.50
CA ARG A 309 -3.91 23.20 13.35
C ARG A 309 -5.41 22.95 13.33
N THR A 310 -5.86 22.08 12.43
CA THR A 310 -7.26 21.61 12.37
C THR A 310 -7.25 20.10 12.10
N ASN A 311 -8.40 19.44 12.27
CA ASN A 311 -8.55 17.99 12.13
C ASN A 311 -8.62 17.47 10.67
N GLY A 312 -8.17 18.26 9.71
CA GLY A 312 -8.08 17.85 8.30
C GLY A 312 -8.98 18.67 7.37
N TYR A 313 -9.92 19.44 7.93
CA TYR A 313 -10.73 20.36 7.13
C TYR A 313 -9.87 21.50 6.56
N GLN A 314 -9.86 21.61 5.23
CA GLN A 314 -8.97 22.51 4.49
C GLN A 314 -9.56 23.90 4.28
N PHE A 315 -10.87 24.08 4.51
CA PHE A 315 -11.55 25.32 4.17
C PHE A 315 -11.66 26.32 5.33
N ILE A 316 -11.14 26.00 6.54
CA ILE A 316 -10.98 27.01 7.59
C ILE A 316 -9.80 27.93 7.20
N GLY A 317 -10.10 29.21 7.04
CA GLY A 317 -9.16 30.26 6.69
C GLY A 317 -8.48 30.88 7.91
N LEU A 318 -7.25 31.34 7.73
CA LEU A 318 -6.49 32.10 8.73
C LEU A 318 -5.98 33.40 8.09
N SER A 319 -6.24 34.52 8.76
CA SER A 319 -5.74 35.83 8.34
C SER A 319 -5.42 36.73 9.53
N LEU A 320 -4.67 37.80 9.25
CA LEU A 320 -4.39 38.89 10.17
C LEU A 320 -5.01 40.17 9.60
N THR A 321 -5.72 40.91 10.44
CA THR A 321 -6.33 42.19 10.08
C THR A 321 -5.87 43.30 11.01
N ASP A 322 -6.04 44.55 10.60
CA ASP A 322 -6.00 45.68 11.53
C ASP A 322 -7.25 45.70 12.43
N ALA A 323 -7.31 46.63 13.38
CA ALA A 323 -8.44 46.81 14.29
C ALA A 323 -9.77 47.17 13.57
N ALA A 324 -9.71 47.65 12.33
CA ALA A 324 -10.89 47.94 11.50
C ALA A 324 -11.32 46.75 10.64
N GLY A 325 -10.59 45.62 10.69
CA GLY A 325 -10.87 44.43 9.88
C GLY A 325 -10.24 44.44 8.49
N ASN A 326 -9.40 45.41 8.14
CA ASN A 326 -8.70 45.41 6.85
C ASN A 326 -7.59 44.37 6.86
N SER A 327 -7.44 43.62 5.77
CA SER A 327 -6.44 42.56 5.65
C SER A 327 -5.02 43.11 5.72
N LEU A 328 -4.21 42.57 6.65
CA LEU A 328 -2.77 42.79 6.74
C LEU A 328 -2.00 41.64 6.09
N ALA A 329 -2.43 40.40 6.35
CA ALA A 329 -1.85 39.18 5.79
C ALA A 329 -2.90 38.06 5.78
N SER A 330 -2.80 37.13 4.85
CA SER A 330 -3.69 35.96 4.79
C SER A 330 -2.93 34.72 4.36
N SER A 331 -3.38 33.57 4.84
CA SER A 331 -2.87 32.28 4.39
C SER A 331 -3.55 31.87 3.09
N THR A 332 -2.87 31.11 2.23
CA THR A 332 -3.48 30.65 0.97
C THR A 332 -4.48 29.53 1.25
N PRO A 333 -5.65 29.50 0.59
CA PRO A 333 -6.74 28.56 0.89
C PRO A 333 -6.41 27.07 0.71
N ALA A 334 -5.28 26.73 0.08
CA ALA A 334 -5.01 25.36 -0.39
C ALA A 334 -3.86 24.62 0.33
N ALA A 335 -2.99 25.30 1.10
CA ALA A 335 -1.79 24.60 1.63
C ALA A 335 -1.13 25.18 2.89
N VAL A 336 -1.47 26.39 3.35
CA VAL A 336 -0.73 27.02 4.45
C VAL A 336 -1.71 27.46 5.54
N LYS A 337 -1.53 26.92 6.74
CA LYS A 337 -2.23 27.36 7.95
C LYS A 337 -1.35 28.28 8.80
N SER A 338 -0.44 28.97 8.14
CA SER A 338 0.53 29.85 8.76
C SER A 338 0.40 31.24 8.17
N VAL A 339 0.37 32.26 9.02
CA VAL A 339 0.39 33.65 8.60
C VAL A 339 1.35 34.42 9.49
N ALA A 340 2.06 35.38 8.92
CA ALA A 340 2.98 36.23 9.67
C ALA A 340 2.82 37.69 9.28
N TYR A 341 3.07 38.57 10.25
CA TYR A 341 3.06 40.02 10.06
C TYR A 341 4.11 40.65 10.97
N THR A 342 4.77 41.71 10.50
CA THR A 342 5.71 42.52 11.28
C THR A 342 5.18 43.94 11.35
N SER A 343 5.02 44.46 12.56
CA SER A 343 4.58 45.84 12.79
C SER A 343 5.62 46.86 12.32
N GLY A 344 5.13 48.06 12.00
CA GLY A 344 5.99 49.19 11.61
C GLY A 344 6.63 49.91 12.79
N ASP A 345 6.89 51.21 12.62
CA ASP A 345 7.61 52.07 13.58
C ASP A 345 6.85 52.36 14.88
N SER A 346 5.55 52.05 14.93
CA SER A 346 4.69 52.26 16.09
C SER A 346 4.01 50.95 16.52
N PRO A 347 3.65 50.80 17.81
CA PRO A 347 2.77 49.72 18.23
C PRO A 347 1.47 49.72 17.43
N GLN A 348 0.95 48.54 17.10
CA GLN A 348 -0.25 48.36 16.30
C GLN A 348 -1.15 47.32 16.96
N GLU A 349 -2.42 47.67 17.11
CA GLU A 349 -3.46 46.70 17.43
C GLU A 349 -3.84 45.93 16.17
N ILE A 350 -3.78 44.61 16.27
CA ILE A 350 -4.11 43.69 15.17
C ILE A 350 -5.07 42.62 15.66
N CYS A 351 -5.82 42.03 14.74
CA CYS A 351 -6.65 40.87 15.01
C CYS A 351 -6.16 39.65 14.24
N ILE A 352 -6.15 38.49 14.92
CA ILE A 352 -6.15 37.19 14.27
C ILE A 352 -7.60 36.89 13.88
N ARG A 353 -7.84 36.50 12.64
CA ARG A 353 -9.17 36.13 12.15
C ARG A 353 -9.14 34.70 11.61
N VAL A 354 -9.96 33.84 12.21
CA VAL A 354 -10.26 32.50 11.71
C VAL A 354 -11.60 32.55 11.00
N THR A 355 -11.73 31.98 9.80
CA THR A 355 -13.00 32.00 9.04
C THR A 355 -13.44 30.62 8.61
N ALA A 356 -14.73 30.31 8.75
CA ALA A 356 -15.32 29.10 8.17
C ALA A 356 -16.29 29.46 7.03
N PRO A 357 -16.32 28.64 5.95
CA PRO A 357 -17.31 28.78 4.90
C PRO A 357 -18.70 28.39 5.42
N PRO A 358 -19.78 28.76 4.71
CA PRO A 358 -21.14 28.35 5.03
C PRO A 358 -21.35 26.85 4.76
N ALA A 359 -20.83 25.99 5.63
CA ALA A 359 -20.91 24.53 5.55
C ALA A 359 -21.26 23.94 6.92
N GLN A 360 -22.05 22.87 6.94
CA GLN A 360 -22.18 22.06 8.16
C GLN A 360 -20.88 21.28 8.35
N LEU A 361 -20.08 21.70 9.33
CA LEU A 361 -18.96 20.93 9.83
C LEU A 361 -19.43 20.08 11.00
N ASP A 362 -18.90 18.87 11.12
CA ASP A 362 -19.09 18.12 12.35
C ASP A 362 -18.28 18.76 13.49
N ASP A 363 -18.56 18.33 14.72
CA ASP A 363 -17.90 18.84 15.94
C ASP A 363 -16.37 18.62 15.93
N VAL A 364 -15.88 17.68 15.12
CA VAL A 364 -14.45 17.37 15.05
C VAL A 364 -13.75 18.28 14.04
N ASP A 365 -14.35 18.50 12.87
CA ASP A 365 -13.80 19.29 11.77
C ASP A 365 -13.89 20.80 11.99
N SER A 366 -14.79 21.25 12.87
CA SER A 366 -14.95 22.65 13.27
C SER A 366 -13.90 23.16 14.27
N LYS A 367 -13.11 22.27 14.88
CA LYS A 367 -12.15 22.60 15.94
C LYS A 367 -10.78 23.01 15.39
N TYR A 368 -10.17 24.01 16.02
CA TYR A 368 -8.84 24.50 15.66
C TYR A 368 -7.99 24.88 16.89
N LEU A 369 -6.66 24.82 16.70
CA LEU A 369 -5.66 25.31 17.65
C LEU A 369 -4.76 26.31 16.92
N LEU A 370 -4.63 27.52 17.45
CA LEU A 370 -3.67 28.51 17.00
C LEU A 370 -2.44 28.48 17.91
N LEU A 371 -1.26 28.47 17.29
CA LEU A 371 0.05 28.58 17.94
C LEU A 371 0.64 29.94 17.60
N LEU A 372 0.83 30.78 18.61
CA LEU A 372 1.33 32.14 18.46
C LEU A 372 2.82 32.17 18.81
N SER A 373 3.64 32.60 17.86
CA SER A 373 5.06 32.86 18.06
C SER A 373 5.35 34.36 17.84
N ARG A 374 5.98 34.97 18.85
CA ARG A 374 6.49 36.34 18.80
C ARG A 374 7.97 36.23 19.23
N PRO A 375 8.93 36.39 18.30
CA PRO A 375 10.36 36.24 18.58
C PRO A 375 10.89 37.33 19.53
#